data_AF-A0AB39TUJ5-F1
#
_entry.id   AF-A0AB39TUJ5-F1
#
_cell.length_a   1.000
_cell.length_b   1.000
_cell.length_c   1.000
_cell.angle_alpha   90.00
_cell.angle_beta   90.00
_cell.angle_gamma   90.00
#
_symmetry.space_group_name_H-M   'P 1'
#
loop_
_entity.id
_entity.type
_entity.pdbx_description
1 polymer ?
#
loop_
_entity_poly.entity_id
_entity_poly.type
_entity_poly.pdbx_seq_one_letter_code
_entity_poly.pdbx_strand_id
1 'polypeptide(L)'
;MPDPTDTDWTSDRPVIRAVPHPGTLDPHGITITCPKCDATRDWLLLNVRAQVFVRCRCTCEWHEPDLTSAYFDEHFTVPEHEWVDFDAAMRALAFDGLLAGAMWD
;
A
#
# COMPACT_ATOMS: atom_id res chain seq x y z
N MET A 1 11.92 -22.36 35.17
CA MET A 1 10.92 -22.87 34.20
C MET A 1 10.15 -21.66 33.71
N PRO A 2 10.18 -21.33 32.41
CA PRO A 2 9.36 -20.24 31.88
C PRO A 2 7.87 -20.60 31.90
N ASP A 3 7.02 -19.57 31.97
CA ASP A 3 5.56 -19.60 32.11
C ASP A 3 4.87 -20.07 30.80
N PRO A 4 3.89 -21.00 30.83
CA PRO A 4 3.19 -21.51 29.65
C PRO A 4 2.16 -20.54 29.03
N THR A 5 2.04 -19.29 29.50
CA THR A 5 1.05 -18.33 29.00
C THR A 5 1.58 -17.28 28.04
N ASP A 6 2.88 -17.31 27.71
CA ASP A 6 3.47 -16.45 26.67
C ASP A 6 3.27 -17.08 25.28
N THR A 7 2.02 -17.30 24.91
CA THR A 7 1.67 -17.56 23.50
C THR A 7 1.65 -16.20 22.82
N ASP A 8 2.64 -15.98 21.96
CA ASP A 8 2.76 -14.84 21.05
C ASP A 8 1.53 -14.75 20.13
N TRP A 9 0.43 -14.19 20.63
CA TRP A 9 -0.82 -13.93 19.90
C TRP A 9 -0.71 -12.73 18.95
N THR A 10 0.47 -12.10 18.88
CA THR A 10 0.72 -10.93 18.03
C THR A 10 1.02 -11.30 16.57
N SER A 11 1.38 -12.56 16.30
CA SER A 11 1.82 -13.02 14.97
C SER A 11 0.71 -13.21 13.91
N ASP A 12 -0.57 -13.01 14.23
CA ASP A 12 -1.67 -13.16 13.24
C ASP A 12 -2.24 -11.83 12.72
N ARG A 13 -1.74 -10.68 13.20
CA ARG A 13 -2.17 -9.40 12.63
C ARG A 13 -1.52 -9.22 11.27
N PRO A 14 -2.28 -9.02 10.18
CA PRO A 14 -1.68 -8.76 8.89
C PRO A 14 -0.91 -7.44 8.96
N VAL A 15 0.41 -7.53 8.87
CA VAL A 15 1.26 -6.35 8.75
C VAL A 15 1.02 -5.76 7.36
N ILE A 16 0.58 -4.50 7.33
CA ILE A 16 0.42 -3.76 6.08
C ILE A 16 1.76 -3.12 5.76
N ARG A 17 2.36 -3.52 4.64
CA ARG A 17 3.50 -2.81 4.06
C ARG A 17 2.97 -1.78 3.08
N ALA A 18 3.09 -0.51 3.46
CA ALA A 18 2.58 0.62 2.69
C ALA A 18 3.76 1.41 2.13
N VAL A 19 3.81 1.57 0.80
CA VAL A 19 4.90 2.25 0.09
C VAL A 19 4.31 3.35 -0.78
N PRO A 20 4.55 4.64 -0.45
CA PRO A 20 4.20 5.75 -1.32
C PRO A 20 5.03 5.69 -2.61
N HIS A 21 4.35 5.86 -3.74
CA HIS A 21 4.96 5.90 -5.07
C HIS A 21 4.49 7.16 -5.80
N PRO A 22 5.25 8.27 -5.74
CA PRO A 22 4.81 9.57 -6.24
C PRO A 22 4.74 9.65 -7.78
N GLY A 23 5.45 8.76 -8.49
CA GLY A 23 5.52 8.76 -9.96
C GLY A 23 4.38 8.00 -10.66
N THR A 24 4.51 7.84 -11.97
CA THR A 24 3.67 6.91 -12.74
C THR A 24 3.97 5.48 -12.32
N LEU A 25 2.95 4.62 -12.43
CA LEU A 25 3.10 3.19 -12.21
C LEU A 25 2.83 2.47 -13.52
N ASP A 26 3.83 1.75 -14.00
CA ASP A 26 3.82 1.16 -15.35
C ASP A 26 4.06 -0.36 -15.29
N PRO A 27 3.17 -1.15 -14.64
CA PRO A 27 3.27 -2.60 -14.69
C PRO A 27 3.24 -3.05 -16.16
N HIS A 28 4.28 -3.78 -16.57
CA HIS A 28 4.48 -4.23 -17.95
C HIS A 28 4.48 -3.12 -19.03
N GLY A 29 4.74 -1.86 -18.66
CA GLY A 29 4.82 -0.74 -19.60
C GLY A 29 3.48 -0.11 -19.98
N ILE A 30 2.40 -0.40 -19.25
CA ILE A 30 1.12 0.30 -19.37
C ILE A 30 0.93 1.19 -18.15
N THR A 31 0.78 2.50 -18.37
CA THR A 31 0.56 3.46 -17.28
C THR A 31 -0.81 3.25 -16.64
N ILE A 32 -0.80 2.99 -15.34
CA ILE A 32 -2.00 2.95 -14.52
C ILE A 32 -2.67 4.32 -14.47
N THR A 33 -4.00 4.31 -14.55
CA THR A 33 -4.85 5.48 -14.34
C THR A 33 -5.94 5.13 -13.33
N CYS A 34 -6.25 6.07 -12.42
CA CYS A 34 -7.25 5.83 -11.39
C CYS A 34 -8.65 5.79 -12.03
N PRO A 35 -9.42 4.70 -11.88
CA PRO A 35 -10.72 4.56 -12.56
C PRO A 35 -11.80 5.50 -12.01
N LYS A 36 -11.52 6.23 -10.92
CA LYS A 36 -12.45 7.16 -10.26
C LYS A 36 -12.16 8.63 -10.55
N CYS A 37 -10.90 9.01 -10.72
CA CYS A 37 -10.49 10.42 -10.82
C CYS A 37 -9.46 10.71 -11.91
N ASP A 38 -9.10 9.71 -12.71
CA ASP A 38 -8.17 9.80 -13.84
C ASP A 38 -6.74 10.26 -13.49
N ALA A 39 -6.36 10.27 -12.21
CA ALA A 39 -4.98 10.48 -11.78
C ALA A 39 -4.05 9.40 -12.35
N THR A 40 -2.83 9.78 -12.74
CA THR A 40 -1.81 8.88 -13.32
C THR A 40 -0.57 8.70 -12.44
N ARG A 41 -0.52 9.38 -11.29
CA ARG A 41 0.61 9.42 -10.35
C ARG A 41 0.12 9.45 -8.90
N ASP A 42 1.03 9.61 -7.94
CA ASP A 42 0.73 9.71 -6.51
C ASP A 42 -0.04 8.50 -5.97
N TRP A 43 0.58 7.32 -6.11
CA TRP A 43 0.04 6.04 -5.71
C TRP A 43 0.49 5.62 -4.31
N LEU A 44 -0.31 4.80 -3.66
CA LEU A 44 0.10 4.02 -2.50
C LEU A 44 0.01 2.54 -2.84
N LEU A 45 1.13 1.84 -2.72
CA LEU A 45 1.19 0.40 -2.90
C LEU A 45 1.04 -0.27 -1.53
N LEU A 46 0.10 -1.20 -1.42
CA LEU A 46 -0.22 -1.91 -0.19
C LEU A 46 0.02 -3.40 -0.40
N ASN A 47 1.03 -3.96 0.26
CA ASN A 47 1.22 -5.40 0.29
C ASN A 47 0.60 -5.95 1.58
N VAL A 48 -0.50 -6.70 1.42
CA VAL A 48 -1.27 -7.32 2.50
C VAL A 48 -1.43 -8.79 2.21
N ARG A 49 -0.88 -9.67 3.06
CA ARG A 49 -0.95 -11.13 2.91
C ARG A 49 -0.52 -11.62 1.50
N ALA A 50 0.57 -11.04 0.97
CA ALA A 50 1.13 -11.33 -0.35
C ALA A 50 0.26 -10.92 -1.56
N GLN A 51 -0.75 -10.08 -1.35
CA GLN A 51 -1.50 -9.41 -2.41
C GLN A 51 -1.15 -7.93 -2.43
N VAL A 52 -0.97 -7.37 -3.63
CA VAL A 52 -0.66 -5.96 -3.81
C VAL A 52 -1.92 -5.22 -4.26
N PHE A 53 -2.22 -4.16 -3.55
CA PHE A 53 -3.28 -3.23 -3.90
C PHE A 53 -2.67 -1.89 -4.27
N VAL A 54 -3.24 -1.26 -5.28
CA VAL A 54 -2.93 0.12 -5.66
C VAL A 54 -4.04 0.99 -5.13
N ARG A 55 -3.65 2.05 -4.42
CA ARG A 55 -4.58 3.03 -3.86
C ARG A 55 -4.25 4.43 -4.35
N CYS A 56 -5.27 5.13 -4.82
CA CYS A 56 -5.21 6.54 -5.16
C CYS A 56 -5.54 7.42 -3.93
N ARG A 57 -5.04 8.66 -3.90
CA ARG A 57 -5.45 9.66 -2.89
C ARG A 57 -6.95 9.92 -2.85
N CYS A 58 -7.69 9.64 -3.92
CA CYS A 58 -9.15 9.73 -3.96
C CYS A 58 -9.89 8.55 -3.27
N THR A 59 -9.14 7.71 -2.56
CA THR A 59 -9.56 6.48 -1.87
C THR A 59 -10.01 5.34 -2.78
N CYS A 60 -9.84 5.48 -4.10
CA CYS A 60 -10.05 4.36 -5.00
C CYS A 60 -8.90 3.37 -4.81
N GLU A 61 -9.26 2.12 -4.53
CA GLU A 61 -8.32 1.04 -4.24
C GLU A 61 -8.76 -0.20 -5.03
N TRP A 62 -7.80 -0.89 -5.62
CA TRP A 62 -8.06 -2.13 -6.33
C TRP A 62 -6.86 -3.08 -6.19
N HIS A 63 -7.15 -4.38 -6.31
CA HIS A 63 -6.11 -5.39 -6.43
C HIS A 63 -5.50 -5.31 -7.84
N GLU A 64 -4.18 -5.17 -7.91
CA GLU A 64 -3.45 -5.08 -9.17
C GLU A 64 -2.73 -6.41 -9.44
N PRO A 65 -3.31 -7.32 -10.24
CA PRO A 65 -2.78 -8.67 -10.40
C PRO A 65 -1.38 -8.70 -11.06
N ASP A 66 -1.04 -7.69 -11.84
CA ASP A 66 0.26 -7.62 -12.53
C ASP A 66 1.39 -7.17 -11.59
N LEU A 67 1.05 -6.54 -10.46
CA LEU A 67 2.01 -6.23 -9.38
C LEU A 67 2.06 -7.39 -8.39
N THR A 68 2.77 -8.45 -8.77
CA THR A 68 2.96 -9.59 -7.86
C THR A 68 3.73 -9.18 -6.61
N SER A 69 3.58 -9.93 -5.51
CA SER A 69 4.40 -9.75 -4.31
C SER A 69 5.90 -9.87 -4.60
N ALA A 70 6.30 -10.72 -5.54
CA ALA A 70 7.70 -10.84 -5.97
C ALA A 70 8.21 -9.56 -6.64
N TYR A 71 7.43 -8.98 -7.56
CA TYR A 71 7.74 -7.67 -8.15
C TYR A 71 7.79 -6.58 -7.07
N PHE A 72 6.84 -6.61 -6.13
CA PHE A 72 6.81 -5.67 -5.03
C PHE A 72 8.06 -5.77 -4.16
N ASP A 73 8.46 -6.99 -3.80
CA ASP A 73 9.63 -7.24 -2.96
C ASP A 73 10.94 -6.90 -3.66
N GLU A 74 11.02 -7.07 -4.98
CA GLU A 74 12.20 -6.71 -5.79
C GLU A 74 12.36 -5.19 -5.93
N HIS A 75 11.25 -4.46 -6.14
CA HIS A 75 11.28 -3.04 -6.48
C HIS A 75 11.00 -2.10 -5.30
N PHE A 76 10.31 -2.58 -4.26
CA PHE A 76 9.89 -1.82 -3.08
C PHE A 76 10.40 -2.55 -1.81
N THR A 77 11.72 -2.63 -1.70
CA THR A 77 12.45 -3.45 -0.73
C THR A 77 12.47 -2.91 0.70
N VAL A 78 12.14 -1.63 0.91
CA VAL A 78 12.14 -1.03 2.25
C VAL A 78 10.80 -0.35 2.47
N PRO A 79 9.85 -0.96 3.21
CA PRO A 79 8.74 -0.17 3.72
C PRO A 79 9.37 0.89 4.63
N GLU A 80 9.11 2.18 4.38
CA GLU A 80 9.48 3.21 5.37
C GLU A 80 8.80 2.91 6.72
N HIS A 81 7.60 2.30 6.69
CA HIS A 81 6.84 1.92 7.88
C HIS A 81 5.95 0.68 7.64
N GLU A 82 5.94 -0.23 8.62
CA GLU A 82 4.97 -1.31 8.76
C GLU A 82 3.80 -0.87 9.66
N TRP A 83 2.57 -1.19 9.28
CA TRP A 83 1.37 -0.71 9.98
C TRP A 83 0.49 -1.87 10.45
N VAL A 84 0.00 -1.76 11.69
CA VAL A 84 -0.99 -2.69 12.26
C VAL A 84 -2.42 -2.19 12.06
N ASP A 85 -2.61 -0.88 11.93
CA ASP A 85 -3.91 -0.22 11.75
C ASP A 85 -3.96 0.47 10.39
N PHE A 86 -4.94 0.07 9.56
CA PHE A 86 -5.10 0.55 8.20
C PHE A 86 -5.48 2.05 8.14
N ASP A 87 -6.43 2.48 8.96
CA ASP A 87 -6.92 3.86 8.95
C ASP A 87 -5.84 4.83 9.42
N ALA A 88 -5.06 4.42 10.42
CA ALA A 88 -3.89 5.16 10.88
C ALA A 88 -2.85 5.31 9.76
N ALA A 89 -2.56 4.24 9.01
CA ALA A 89 -1.64 4.27 7.88
C ALA A 89 -2.13 5.23 6.78
N MET A 90 -3.41 5.15 6.40
CA MET A 90 -3.96 6.00 5.35
C MET A 90 -3.92 7.48 5.71
N ARG A 91 -4.20 7.83 6.98
CA ARG A 91 -4.10 9.21 7.46
C ARG A 91 -2.65 9.69 7.51
N ALA A 92 -1.74 8.88 8.04
CA ALA A 92 -0.33 9.25 8.16
C ALA A 92 0.34 9.47 6.80
N LEU A 93 -0.06 8.70 5.79
CA LEU A 93 0.46 8.79 4.41
C LEU A 93 -0.36 9.74 3.52
N ALA A 94 -1.46 10.31 4.04
CA ALA A 94 -2.40 11.18 3.32
C ALA A 94 -3.07 10.53 2.09
N PHE A 95 -3.47 9.26 2.23
CA PHE A 95 -4.29 8.46 1.31
C PHE A 95 -5.69 8.16 1.88
N ASP A 96 -6.16 8.99 2.81
CA ASP A 96 -7.45 8.91 3.49
C ASP A 96 -8.59 9.63 2.73
N GLY A 97 -8.30 10.25 1.59
CA GLY A 97 -9.27 10.98 0.77
C GLY A 97 -9.17 12.49 0.86
N LEU A 98 -8.48 13.03 1.87
CA LEU A 98 -8.42 14.48 2.10
C LEU A 98 -7.71 15.22 0.96
N LEU A 99 -6.77 14.54 0.31
CA LEU A 99 -5.97 15.08 -0.81
C LEU A 99 -6.42 14.55 -2.18
N ALA A 100 -7.70 14.16 -2.32
CA ALA A 100 -8.24 13.74 -3.61
C ALA A 100 -8.05 14.85 -4.68
N GLY A 101 -7.34 14.51 -5.76
CA GLY A 101 -7.06 15.43 -6.86
C GLY A 101 -5.92 16.44 -6.60
N ALA A 102 -5.30 16.41 -5.41
CA ALA A 102 -4.07 17.15 -5.17
C ALA A 102 -2.89 16.35 -5.75
N MET A 103 -2.17 16.96 -6.70
CA MET A 103 -0.91 16.45 -7.23
C MET A 103 0.22 17.13 -6.46
N TRP A 104 1.25 16.38 -6.05
CA TRP A 104 2.47 16.98 -5.53
C TRP A 104 3.45 17.23 -6.70
N ASP A 105 4.13 18.38 -6.69
CA ASP A 105 5.21 18.74 -7.65
C ASP A 105 6.58 18.44 -7.07
#